data_AF-A0A9P2ZVN6-F1
#
_entry.id   AF-A0A9P2ZVN6-F1
#
_cell.length_a   1.000
_cell.length_b   1.000
_cell.length_c   1.000
_cell.angle_alpha   90.00
_cell.angle_beta   90.00
_cell.angle_gamma   90.00
#
_symmetry.space_group_name_H-M   'P 1'
#
loop_
_entity.id
_entity.type
_entity.pdbx_description
1 polymer ?
#
loop_
_entity_poly.entity_id
_entity_poly.type
_entity_poly.pdbx_seq_one_letter_code
_entity_poly.pdbx_strand_id
1 'polypeptide(L)'
;MSNHAPFPKEASLGKPVCVFCGSSPGSQAIFTLAAQAVGEALTREKIPLVYGGGRRGIMGVVSQAVLHSGGYVHGIVPRALMSRASEHTPTPSSTGSSGTPAPGTGPDLKSKEGVGKDLLEDDVDGRLSMEVVGSMHDRKLKMAQISTGGFIVLPGGYGTFEEALEMITWNQLGIHKLPVIILNINNLFTPLRKLFEDASESGFINPENLSLVSIVDLPEGEAANADESMAGEWGEAAVKALRDWSVSAHPETASQIPPPPPRKTSSGSGALSLFTTMRFTSPSSLRPTIPIEKEHVPLLDRHIARLRRAHEHFAKRDGEAVWGDWPGDEIVWETLQRKLENSEQAKQGDWRVGRATSQRNVVRLLIHPGPQIEVQVLPAPADAGPFSLTFPPPGSSSRRPLILDPHATALEDTLDRDVWLYKTTQRAHYDAASVRGGPSHPEVLLHTPTHLLETATSNVALRLRLPPKEHAAGPPEYEWVTPCLAETRPFLDGTVRQELLERGVIREGEVTIEDWERCREESKEGEVVVVGFNGLRWVWNRAHSTAEGTEDWGLRLKK
;
A
#
# COMPACT_ATOMS: atom_id res chain seq x y z
N MET A 1 -19.51 1.46 -4.10
CA MET A 1 -20.12 1.67 -2.77
C MET A 1 -20.43 3.16 -2.63
N SER A 2 -21.59 3.50 -2.08
CA SER A 2 -22.11 4.88 -2.02
C SER A 2 -21.17 5.83 -1.25
N ASN A 3 -20.67 6.88 -1.91
CA ASN A 3 -19.96 8.02 -1.30
C ASN A 3 -20.99 8.90 -0.55
N HIS A 4 -21.46 8.45 0.61
CA HIS A 4 -22.10 9.35 1.56
C HIS A 4 -21.00 10.11 2.29
N ALA A 5 -20.87 11.41 2.02
CA ALA A 5 -20.13 12.30 2.91
C ALA A 5 -20.81 12.22 4.30
N PRO A 6 -20.05 12.06 5.39
CA PRO A 6 -20.61 11.85 6.73
C PRO A 6 -21.28 13.12 7.30
N PHE A 7 -21.13 14.25 6.61
CA PHE A 7 -21.69 15.54 7.01
C PHE A 7 -22.92 15.90 6.16
N PRO A 8 -23.96 16.51 6.75
CA PRO A 8 -25.18 16.86 6.03
C PRO A 8 -24.89 17.86 4.92
N LYS A 9 -25.46 17.62 3.72
CA LYS A 9 -25.26 18.48 2.54
C LYS A 9 -26.03 19.79 2.63
N GLU A 10 -27.10 19.82 3.43
CA GLU A 10 -28.01 20.95 3.60
C GLU A 10 -27.45 22.00 4.57
N ALA A 11 -26.48 21.62 5.41
CA ALA A 11 -25.76 22.57 6.25
C ALA A 11 -24.68 23.27 5.41
N SER A 12 -24.67 24.60 5.43
CA SER A 12 -23.66 25.42 4.73
C SER A 12 -22.29 25.30 5.43
N LEU A 13 -21.64 24.15 5.29
CA LEU A 13 -20.40 23.79 5.97
C LEU A 13 -19.17 24.08 5.10
N GLY A 14 -18.06 24.39 5.77
CA GLY A 14 -16.73 24.46 5.17
C GLY A 14 -16.17 23.08 4.83
N LYS A 15 -14.96 23.06 4.25
CA LYS A 15 -14.28 21.81 3.91
C LYS A 15 -13.80 21.09 5.18
N PRO A 16 -14.10 19.79 5.37
CA PRO A 16 -13.69 19.06 6.57
C PRO A 16 -12.19 19.02 6.78
N VAL A 17 -11.76 19.18 8.03
CA VAL A 17 -10.35 19.15 8.44
C VAL A 17 -10.10 17.97 9.36
N CYS A 18 -9.01 17.25 9.11
CA CYS A 18 -8.54 16.20 10.00
C CYS A 18 -7.76 16.79 11.17
N VAL A 19 -8.00 16.31 12.39
CA VAL A 19 -7.11 16.59 13.54
C VAL A 19 -6.44 15.31 13.99
N PHE A 20 -5.11 15.26 13.85
CA PHE A 20 -4.26 14.22 14.45
C PHE A 20 -3.81 14.69 15.84
N CYS A 21 -4.03 13.86 16.86
CA CYS A 21 -3.72 14.24 18.23
C CYS A 21 -3.62 13.04 19.18
N GLY A 22 -3.05 13.26 20.36
CA GLY A 22 -2.86 12.22 21.36
C GLY A 22 -4.16 11.72 22.00
N SER A 23 -4.18 10.42 22.32
CA SER A 23 -5.18 9.81 23.21
C SER A 23 -4.93 10.11 24.69
N SER A 24 -3.83 10.77 25.01
CA SER A 24 -3.46 11.28 26.34
C SER A 24 -3.64 12.80 26.40
N PRO A 25 -3.93 13.39 27.57
CA PRO A 25 -4.09 14.84 27.72
C PRO A 25 -2.76 15.62 27.73
N GLY A 26 -1.63 14.94 27.92
CA GLY A 26 -0.34 15.57 28.21
C GLY A 26 -0.16 15.86 29.70
N SER A 27 1.00 16.43 30.07
CA SER A 27 1.38 16.71 31.46
C SER A 27 1.03 18.13 31.94
N GLN A 28 0.63 19.02 31.03
CA GLN A 28 0.33 20.44 31.30
C GLN A 28 -1.02 20.82 30.69
N ALA A 29 -1.76 21.71 31.34
CA ALA A 29 -3.13 22.05 30.93
C ALA A 29 -3.19 22.81 29.60
N ILE A 30 -2.13 23.56 29.25
CA ILE A 30 -1.98 24.24 27.95
C ILE A 30 -2.31 23.36 26.75
N PHE A 31 -1.97 22.06 26.77
CA PHE A 31 -2.26 21.15 25.66
C PHE A 31 -3.76 20.92 25.46
N THR A 32 -4.49 20.68 26.54
CA THR A 32 -5.94 20.49 26.49
C THR A 32 -6.67 21.81 26.24
N LEU A 33 -6.20 22.94 26.80
CA LEU A 33 -6.77 24.26 26.56
C LEU A 33 -6.63 24.67 25.08
N ALA A 34 -5.46 24.44 24.48
CA ALA A 34 -5.24 24.69 23.06
C ALA A 34 -6.12 23.79 22.16
N ALA A 35 -6.28 22.51 22.53
CA ALA A 35 -7.16 21.60 21.81
C ALA A 35 -8.63 22.02 21.85
N GLN A 36 -9.10 22.52 23.01
CA GLN A 36 -10.43 23.10 23.14
C GLN A 36 -10.59 24.33 22.24
N ALA A 37 -9.64 25.26 22.28
CA ALA A 37 -9.64 26.47 21.46
C ALA A 37 -9.69 26.16 19.96
N VAL A 38 -8.98 25.13 19.50
CA VAL A 38 -9.04 24.65 18.11
C VAL A 38 -10.42 24.12 17.76
N GLY A 39 -11.05 23.31 18.61
CA GLY A 39 -12.41 22.81 18.36
C GLY A 39 -13.46 23.92 18.26
N GLU A 40 -13.38 24.91 19.15
CA GLU A 40 -14.25 26.11 19.12
C GLU A 40 -14.02 26.94 17.85
N ALA A 41 -12.77 27.13 17.44
CA ALA A 41 -12.43 27.90 16.24
C ALA A 41 -12.88 27.21 14.93
N LEU A 42 -12.70 25.90 14.81
CA LEU A 42 -13.22 25.13 13.67
C LEU A 42 -14.73 25.31 13.53
N THR A 43 -15.45 25.26 14.65
CA THR A 43 -16.91 25.41 14.64
C THR A 43 -17.35 26.81 14.26
N ARG A 44 -16.67 27.84 14.76
CA ARG A 44 -16.91 29.25 14.39
C ARG A 44 -16.78 29.48 12.88
N GLU A 45 -15.83 28.81 12.25
CA GLU A 45 -15.62 28.84 10.78
C GLU A 45 -16.48 27.82 10.02
N LYS A 46 -17.39 27.12 10.70
CA LYS A 46 -18.26 26.06 10.16
C LYS A 46 -17.48 24.91 9.50
N ILE A 47 -16.28 24.61 10.00
CA ILE A 47 -15.41 23.53 9.50
C ILE A 47 -15.74 22.23 10.24
N PRO A 48 -16.18 21.16 9.55
CA PRO A 48 -16.39 19.86 10.19
C PRO A 48 -15.08 19.19 10.62
N LEU A 49 -15.11 18.53 11.78
CA LEU A 49 -13.97 17.79 12.32
C LEU A 49 -13.97 16.33 11.84
N VAL A 50 -12.86 15.88 11.29
CA VAL A 50 -12.52 14.47 11.11
C VAL A 50 -11.42 14.11 12.09
N TYR A 51 -11.52 12.97 12.79
CA TYR A 51 -10.48 12.57 13.75
C TYR A 51 -10.46 11.06 14.02
N GLY A 52 -9.54 10.63 14.90
CA GLY A 52 -9.33 9.22 15.23
C GLY A 52 -10.43 8.55 16.07
N GLY A 53 -11.49 9.24 16.47
CA GLY A 53 -12.62 8.61 17.19
C GLY A 53 -12.35 8.25 18.66
N GLY A 54 -11.23 8.71 19.23
CA GLY A 54 -10.94 8.55 20.66
C GLY A 54 -11.82 9.46 21.53
N ARG A 55 -12.21 9.00 22.72
CA ARG A 55 -13.08 9.75 23.65
C ARG A 55 -12.34 10.39 24.83
N ARG A 56 -11.02 10.22 24.89
CA ARG A 56 -10.15 10.62 26.01
C ARG A 56 -8.97 11.46 25.52
N GLY A 57 -8.28 12.10 26.46
CA GLY A 57 -7.12 12.93 26.16
C GLY A 57 -7.44 14.07 25.21
N ILE A 58 -6.47 14.50 24.42
CA ILE A 58 -6.64 15.61 23.46
C ILE A 58 -7.73 15.29 22.43
N MET A 59 -7.81 14.04 21.95
CA MET A 59 -8.89 13.58 21.07
C MET A 59 -10.29 13.84 21.64
N GLY A 60 -10.51 13.48 22.91
CA GLY A 60 -11.79 13.72 23.59
C GLY A 60 -12.07 15.22 23.76
N VAL A 61 -11.06 16.01 24.11
CA VAL A 61 -11.21 17.46 24.32
C VAL A 61 -11.60 18.18 23.02
N VAL A 62 -10.86 17.96 21.92
CA VAL A 62 -11.12 18.67 20.66
C VAL A 62 -12.48 18.29 20.07
N SER A 63 -12.85 17.01 20.12
CA SER A 63 -14.15 16.53 19.62
C SER A 63 -15.32 17.05 20.46
N GLN A 64 -15.20 17.02 21.79
CA GLN A 64 -16.24 17.57 22.66
C GLN A 64 -16.38 19.09 22.50
N ALA A 65 -15.28 19.83 22.33
CA ALA A 65 -15.32 21.27 22.09
C ALA A 65 -16.07 21.62 20.79
N VAL A 66 -15.86 20.84 19.72
CA VAL A 66 -16.62 20.99 18.46
C VAL A 66 -18.11 20.73 18.70
N LEU A 67 -18.47 19.63 19.36
CA LEU A 67 -19.87 19.28 19.60
C LEU A 67 -20.59 20.32 20.49
N HIS A 68 -19.96 20.75 21.59
CA HIS A 68 -20.51 21.78 22.48
C HIS A 68 -20.70 23.13 21.78
N SER A 69 -19.87 23.43 20.78
CA SER A 69 -19.99 24.65 19.98
C SER A 69 -21.04 24.53 18.86
N GLY A 70 -21.70 23.38 18.73
CA GLY A 70 -22.70 23.12 17.68
C GLY A 70 -22.11 22.66 16.34
N GLY A 71 -20.86 22.22 16.32
CA GLY A 71 -20.17 21.73 15.14
C GLY A 71 -20.43 20.24 14.86
N TYR A 72 -19.86 19.75 13.76
CA TYR A 72 -19.99 18.35 13.32
C TYR A 72 -18.69 17.59 13.49
N VAL A 73 -18.79 16.35 13.99
CA VAL A 73 -17.66 15.46 14.24
C VAL A 73 -17.86 14.13 13.54
N HIS A 74 -16.81 13.66 12.86
CA HIS A 74 -16.73 12.32 12.30
C HIS A 74 -15.48 11.60 12.82
N GLY A 75 -15.69 10.57 13.64
CA GLY A 75 -14.61 9.74 14.20
C GLY A 75 -14.44 8.43 13.45
N ILE A 76 -13.20 8.05 13.15
CA ILE A 76 -12.89 6.79 12.47
C ILE A 76 -12.03 5.91 13.38
N VAL A 77 -12.58 4.75 13.76
CA VAL A 77 -11.98 3.85 14.76
C VAL A 77 -11.76 2.46 14.17
N PRO A 78 -10.54 1.89 14.26
CA PRO A 78 -10.32 0.48 13.93
C PRO A 78 -11.09 -0.45 14.86
N ARG A 79 -11.66 -1.54 14.32
CA ARG A 79 -12.40 -2.56 15.09
C ARG A 79 -11.61 -3.12 16.26
N ALA A 80 -10.29 -3.24 16.12
CA ALA A 80 -9.40 -3.73 17.17
C ALA A 80 -9.38 -2.85 18.43
N LEU A 81 -9.75 -1.57 18.32
CA LEU A 81 -9.70 -0.60 19.41
C LEU A 81 -11.06 -0.41 20.10
N MET A 82 -12.06 -1.23 19.77
CA MET A 82 -13.40 -1.15 20.34
C MET A 82 -13.59 -2.07 21.55
N SER A 83 -14.51 -1.74 22.44
CA SER A 83 -15.00 -2.68 23.46
C SER A 83 -16.00 -3.70 22.89
N ARG A 84 -15.92 -4.95 23.33
CA ARG A 84 -17.07 -5.86 23.33
C ARG A 84 -17.92 -5.47 24.53
N ALA A 85 -19.15 -5.01 24.34
CA ALA A 85 -20.12 -4.97 25.44
C ALA A 85 -20.27 -6.41 25.96
N SER A 86 -19.96 -6.64 27.24
CA SER A 86 -19.90 -8.00 27.81
C SER A 86 -21.28 -8.65 27.85
N GLU A 87 -21.33 -9.86 27.30
CA GLU A 87 -22.28 -10.90 27.66
C GLU A 87 -22.16 -11.26 29.16
N HIS A 88 -23.31 -11.34 29.84
CA HIS A 88 -23.75 -12.23 30.95
C HIS A 88 -24.70 -11.44 31.88
N THR A 89 -25.96 -11.85 32.06
CA THR A 89 -26.33 -13.04 32.85
C THR A 89 -27.77 -13.47 32.51
N PRO A 90 -28.08 -14.78 32.41
CA PRO A 90 -29.43 -15.27 32.17
C PRO A 90 -30.32 -15.09 33.41
N THR A 91 -31.58 -14.72 33.23
CA THR A 91 -32.60 -14.88 34.27
C THR A 91 -33.94 -15.29 33.63
N PRO A 92 -34.74 -16.11 34.32
CA PRO A 92 -35.73 -16.97 33.72
C PRO A 92 -37.06 -16.25 33.44
N SER A 93 -37.80 -16.80 32.49
CA SER A 93 -39.25 -16.69 32.25
C SER A 93 -40.03 -15.69 33.13
N SER A 94 -40.63 -14.67 32.50
CA SER A 94 -42.09 -14.48 32.57
C SER A 94 -42.58 -13.42 31.58
N THR A 95 -43.77 -13.69 31.10
CA THR A 95 -44.63 -13.03 30.09
C THR A 95 -45.01 -11.58 30.39
N GLY A 96 -45.16 -10.77 29.33
CA GLY A 96 -45.97 -9.53 29.36
C GLY A 96 -45.68 -8.57 28.21
N SER A 97 -46.60 -8.46 27.25
CA SER A 97 -46.55 -7.55 26.09
C SER A 97 -46.86 -6.09 26.47
N SER A 98 -46.23 -5.12 25.80
CA SER A 98 -46.89 -4.12 24.92
C SER A 98 -46.03 -2.87 24.72
N GLY A 99 -45.88 -2.40 23.47
CA GLY A 99 -45.52 -1.02 23.13
C GLY A 99 -44.23 -0.85 22.35
N THR A 100 -44.35 -0.58 21.05
CA THR A 100 -43.27 -0.08 20.18
C THR A 100 -42.93 1.37 20.52
N PRO A 101 -41.65 1.71 20.69
CA PRO A 101 -41.03 2.66 19.79
C PRO A 101 -39.86 1.98 19.08
N ALA A 102 -39.61 2.32 17.81
CA ALA A 102 -38.46 1.81 17.08
C ALA A 102 -37.16 2.35 17.72
N PRO A 103 -36.21 1.48 18.12
CA PRO A 103 -34.86 1.93 18.51
C PRO A 103 -33.80 1.25 17.64
N GLY A 104 -32.85 2.03 17.15
CA GLY A 104 -31.73 1.50 16.38
C GLY A 104 -30.57 2.47 16.32
N THR A 105 -30.31 3.18 17.42
CA THR A 105 -28.95 3.62 17.76
C THR A 105 -28.03 2.42 17.60
N GLY A 106 -26.97 2.57 16.81
CA GLY A 106 -25.93 1.55 16.68
C GLY A 106 -25.36 1.17 18.05
N PRO A 107 -24.57 0.09 18.15
CA PRO A 107 -23.98 -0.32 19.42
C PRO A 107 -23.28 0.87 20.08
N ASP A 108 -23.29 0.96 21.41
CA ASP A 108 -22.44 1.91 22.14
C ASP A 108 -20.96 1.56 21.90
N LEU A 109 -20.41 2.12 20.82
CA LEU A 109 -19.09 1.86 20.30
C LEU A 109 -18.07 2.69 21.09
N LYS A 110 -17.60 2.16 22.22
CA LYS A 110 -16.58 2.82 23.06
C LYS A 110 -15.17 2.41 22.61
N SER A 111 -14.34 3.39 22.25
CA SER A 111 -12.91 3.19 21.98
C SER A 111 -12.15 2.93 23.30
N LYS A 112 -11.20 1.99 23.27
CA LYS A 112 -10.25 1.72 24.34
C LYS A 112 -9.01 2.63 24.31
N GLU A 113 -8.90 3.54 23.33
CA GLU A 113 -7.74 4.43 23.22
C GLU A 113 -7.71 5.48 24.35
N GLY A 114 -6.53 5.63 24.96
CA GLY A 114 -6.19 6.78 25.79
C GLY A 114 -6.29 6.62 27.31
N VAL A 115 -5.60 7.52 28.00
CA VAL A 115 -5.57 7.65 29.46
C VAL A 115 -6.41 8.85 29.88
N GLY A 116 -7.20 8.69 30.95
CA GLY A 116 -8.04 9.76 31.50
C GLY A 116 -9.52 9.42 31.49
N LYS A 117 -10.34 10.40 31.85
CA LYS A 117 -11.80 10.27 31.87
C LYS A 117 -12.35 10.24 30.44
N ASP A 118 -13.45 9.52 30.23
CA ASP A 118 -14.26 9.63 29.02
C ASP A 118 -14.87 11.05 29.00
N LEU A 119 -14.58 11.82 27.95
CA LEU A 119 -14.97 13.23 27.82
C LEU A 119 -16.04 13.44 26.76
N LEU A 120 -16.23 12.46 25.87
CA LEU A 120 -17.20 12.60 24.79
C LEU A 120 -18.58 12.24 25.35
N GLU A 121 -19.53 13.16 25.25
CA GLU A 121 -20.93 12.89 25.57
C GLU A 121 -21.62 12.21 24.37
N ASP A 122 -22.67 11.43 24.62
CA ASP A 122 -23.38 10.74 23.55
C ASP A 122 -24.21 11.73 22.71
N ASP A 123 -24.30 11.48 21.42
CA ASP A 123 -24.84 12.44 20.44
C ASP A 123 -26.34 12.69 20.63
N VAL A 124 -26.69 13.83 21.22
CA VAL A 124 -28.09 14.21 21.43
C VAL A 124 -28.71 14.82 20.15
N ASP A 125 -27.89 15.38 19.26
CA ASP A 125 -28.34 16.24 18.16
C ASP A 125 -28.04 15.69 16.75
N GLY A 126 -27.47 14.49 16.63
CA GLY A 126 -27.11 13.88 15.34
C GLY A 126 -25.88 14.51 14.67
N ARG A 127 -25.00 15.16 15.45
CA ARG A 127 -23.80 15.87 14.94
C ARG A 127 -22.51 15.07 15.08
N LEU A 128 -22.56 13.91 15.74
CA LEU A 128 -21.45 12.99 15.91
C LEU A 128 -21.73 11.70 15.12
N SER A 129 -20.80 11.36 14.23
CA SER A 129 -20.84 10.08 13.52
C SER A 129 -19.55 9.31 13.75
N MET A 130 -19.66 7.99 13.87
CA MET A 130 -18.53 7.09 14.10
C MET A 130 -18.50 6.02 13.01
N GLU A 131 -17.35 5.87 12.34
CA GLU A 131 -17.11 4.82 11.34
C GLU A 131 -16.11 3.80 11.89
N VAL A 132 -16.46 2.51 11.79
CA VAL A 132 -15.60 1.41 12.20
C VAL A 132 -14.93 0.79 11.00
N VAL A 133 -13.60 0.75 11.01
CA VAL A 133 -12.80 0.21 9.91
C VAL A 133 -12.06 -1.07 10.30
N GLY A 134 -11.63 -1.83 9.28
CA GLY A 134 -10.97 -3.12 9.47
C GLY A 134 -9.55 -3.01 10.03
N SER A 135 -8.83 -1.94 9.68
CA SER A 135 -7.40 -1.79 10.00
C SER A 135 -6.99 -0.34 10.28
N MET A 136 -5.77 -0.17 10.82
CA MET A 136 -5.14 1.16 10.97
C MET A 136 -4.89 1.85 9.61
N HIS A 137 -4.65 1.09 8.54
CA HIS A 137 -4.44 1.66 7.20
C HIS A 137 -5.75 2.22 6.63
N ASP A 138 -6.84 1.46 6.77
CA ASP A 138 -8.17 1.93 6.38
C ASP A 138 -8.57 3.18 7.16
N ARG A 139 -8.20 3.25 8.45
CA ARG A 139 -8.41 4.43 9.30
C ARG A 139 -7.77 5.67 8.68
N LYS A 140 -6.46 5.62 8.42
CA LYS A 140 -5.71 6.75 7.85
C LYS A 140 -6.19 7.13 6.46
N LEU A 141 -6.40 6.14 5.59
CA LEU A 141 -6.92 6.36 4.25
C LEU A 141 -8.30 7.04 4.29
N LYS A 142 -9.21 6.57 5.14
CA LYS A 142 -10.54 7.15 5.25
C LYS A 142 -10.50 8.56 5.85
N MET A 143 -9.68 8.79 6.87
CA MET A 143 -9.45 10.12 7.45
C MET A 143 -8.94 11.09 6.37
N ALA A 144 -7.97 10.68 5.56
CA ALA A 144 -7.44 11.48 4.46
C ALA A 144 -8.46 11.73 3.33
N GLN A 145 -9.26 10.72 2.96
CA GLN A 145 -10.27 10.85 1.90
C GLN A 145 -11.41 11.82 2.25
N ILE A 146 -11.84 11.85 3.51
CA ILE A 146 -12.92 12.75 3.96
C ILE A 146 -12.39 14.18 4.17
N SER A 147 -11.12 14.31 4.52
CA SER A 147 -10.49 15.59 4.85
C SER A 147 -10.08 16.33 3.59
N THR A 148 -10.96 17.21 3.13
CA THR A 148 -10.73 18.03 1.92
C THR A 148 -10.25 19.46 2.23
N GLY A 149 -10.25 19.86 3.50
CA GLY A 149 -9.85 21.19 3.97
C GLY A 149 -8.40 21.27 4.43
N GLY A 150 -7.84 20.16 4.90
CA GLY A 150 -6.48 20.13 5.45
C GLY A 150 -6.33 19.19 6.65
N PHE A 151 -5.14 19.24 7.24
CA PHE A 151 -4.75 18.48 8.41
C PHE A 151 -4.17 19.42 9.46
N ILE A 152 -4.67 19.32 10.69
CA ILE A 152 -4.08 19.95 11.88
C ILE A 152 -3.46 18.86 12.75
N VAL A 153 -2.26 19.12 13.25
CA VAL A 153 -1.54 18.24 14.18
C VAL A 153 -1.44 18.96 15.51
N LEU A 154 -2.08 18.37 16.52
CA LEU A 154 -1.94 18.76 17.92
C LEU A 154 -0.91 17.84 18.62
N PRO A 155 -0.43 18.21 19.81
CA PRO A 155 0.40 17.37 20.65
C PRO A 155 -0.10 15.92 20.76
N GLY A 156 0.85 14.99 20.66
CA GLY A 156 0.56 13.56 20.63
C GLY A 156 1.83 12.71 20.69
N GLY A 157 1.65 11.39 20.59
CA GLY A 157 2.73 10.41 20.60
C GLY A 157 3.07 9.89 19.20
N TYR A 158 3.67 8.70 19.14
CA TYR A 158 4.10 8.09 17.87
C TYR A 158 3.00 7.99 16.81
N GLY A 159 1.76 7.63 17.19
CA GLY A 159 0.65 7.56 16.23
C GLY A 159 0.37 8.90 15.55
N THR A 160 0.39 10.00 16.31
CA THR A 160 0.20 11.35 15.78
C THR A 160 1.35 11.76 14.85
N PHE A 161 2.59 11.40 15.18
CA PHE A 161 3.74 11.67 14.31
C PHE A 161 3.69 10.85 13.02
N GLU A 162 3.29 9.59 13.12
CA GLU A 162 3.14 8.69 11.98
C GLU A 162 2.09 9.20 10.99
N GLU A 163 0.92 9.59 11.49
CA GLU A 163 -0.16 10.19 10.69
C GLU A 163 0.26 11.52 10.04
N ALA A 164 0.94 12.39 10.79
CA ALA A 164 1.42 13.67 10.27
C ALA A 164 2.47 13.50 9.16
N LEU A 165 3.50 12.67 9.40
CA LEU A 165 4.58 12.43 8.43
C LEU A 165 4.07 11.74 7.17
N GLU A 166 3.06 10.85 7.29
CA GLU A 166 2.43 10.22 6.13
C GLU A 166 1.71 11.25 5.25
N MET A 167 0.95 12.20 5.83
CA MET A 167 0.28 13.25 5.06
C MET A 167 1.28 14.25 4.44
N ILE A 168 2.39 14.56 5.11
CA ILE A 168 3.48 15.36 4.51
C ILE A 168 4.06 14.63 3.29
N THR A 169 4.31 13.33 3.43
CA THR A 169 4.85 12.49 2.35
C THR A 169 3.88 12.39 1.18
N TRP A 170 2.58 12.25 1.44
CA TRP A 170 1.56 12.22 0.39
C TRP A 170 1.49 13.55 -0.37
N ASN A 171 1.63 14.68 0.33
CA ASN A 171 1.76 16.00 -0.30
C ASN A 171 3.01 16.06 -1.20
N GLN A 172 4.16 15.63 -0.69
CA GLN A 172 5.43 15.58 -1.44
C GLN A 172 5.35 14.72 -2.70
N LEU A 173 4.62 13.60 -2.65
CA LEU A 173 4.40 12.71 -3.80
C LEU A 173 3.30 13.19 -4.75
N GLY A 174 2.64 14.31 -4.46
CA GLY A 174 1.56 14.87 -5.26
C GLY A 174 0.23 14.12 -5.16
N ILE A 175 0.05 13.26 -4.14
CA ILE A 175 -1.19 12.50 -3.90
C ILE A 175 -2.32 13.44 -3.48
N HIS A 176 -2.01 14.49 -2.72
CA HIS A 176 -2.93 15.59 -2.43
C HIS A 176 -2.15 16.93 -2.40
N LYS A 177 -2.89 18.04 -2.35
CA LYS A 177 -2.36 19.41 -2.24
C LYS A 177 -3.10 20.17 -1.15
N LEU A 178 -3.07 19.61 0.05
CA LEU A 178 -3.83 20.12 1.20
C LEU A 178 -2.85 20.60 2.27
N PRO A 179 -3.19 21.64 3.03
CA PRO A 179 -2.33 22.15 4.08
C PRO A 179 -2.13 21.10 5.18
N VAL A 180 -0.89 20.95 5.64
CA VAL A 180 -0.53 20.19 6.85
C VAL A 180 0.03 21.18 7.87
N ILE A 181 -0.74 21.44 8.92
CA ILE A 181 -0.47 22.47 9.94
C ILE A 181 -0.13 21.78 11.26
N ILE A 182 1.05 22.05 11.81
CA ILE A 182 1.49 21.52 13.12
C ILE A 182 1.52 22.68 14.11
N LEU A 183 0.76 22.60 15.20
CA LEU A 183 0.73 23.67 16.21
C LEU A 183 1.83 23.43 17.24
N ASN A 184 2.80 24.35 17.35
CA ASN A 184 3.95 24.23 18.23
C ASN A 184 3.65 24.56 19.70
N ILE A 185 2.57 23.99 20.23
CA ILE A 185 2.09 24.23 21.60
C ILE A 185 3.17 23.81 22.60
N ASN A 186 3.53 24.73 23.50
CA ASN A 186 4.61 24.57 24.47
C ASN A 186 5.96 24.19 23.85
N ASN A 187 6.20 24.63 22.61
CA ASN A 187 7.42 24.35 21.84
C ASN A 187 7.69 22.86 21.60
N LEU A 188 6.65 22.01 21.69
CA LEU A 188 6.78 20.55 21.60
C LEU A 188 7.37 20.10 20.25
N PHE A 189 7.08 20.82 19.17
CA PHE A 189 7.49 20.50 17.81
C PHE A 189 8.71 21.28 17.33
N THR A 190 9.31 22.16 18.16
CA THR A 190 10.58 22.84 17.84
C THR A 190 11.69 21.84 17.46
N PRO A 191 11.89 20.71 18.16
CA PRO A 191 12.87 19.71 17.74
C PRO A 191 12.56 19.06 16.39
N LEU A 192 11.26 18.90 16.05
CA LEU A 192 10.83 18.35 14.77
C LEU A 192 11.09 19.33 13.61
N ARG A 193 10.84 20.62 13.83
CA ARG A 193 11.22 21.69 12.89
C ARG A 193 12.71 21.60 12.57
N LYS A 194 13.54 21.55 13.61
CA LYS A 194 14.99 21.46 13.46
C LYS A 194 15.42 20.20 12.72
N LEU A 195 14.77 19.06 12.99
CA LEU A 195 15.02 17.82 12.26
C LEU A 195 14.74 17.95 10.76
N PHE A 196 13.65 18.63 10.37
CA PHE A 196 13.34 18.85 8.96
C PHE A 196 14.35 19.78 8.28
N GLU A 197 14.76 20.84 8.97
CA GLU A 197 15.82 21.74 8.51
C GLU A 197 17.15 20.98 8.32
N ASP A 198 17.56 20.19 9.31
CA ASP A 198 18.79 19.38 9.25
C ASP A 198 18.75 18.32 8.14
N ALA A 199 17.59 17.68 7.95
CA ALA A 199 17.37 16.75 6.86
C ALA A 199 17.43 17.45 5.49
N SER A 200 16.96 18.70 5.40
CA SER A 200 17.08 19.52 4.19
C SER A 200 18.53 19.93 3.93
N GLU A 201 19.26 20.40 4.95
CA GLU A 201 20.68 20.75 4.86
C GLU A 201 21.53 19.53 4.48
N SER A 202 21.16 18.35 4.98
CA SER A 202 21.81 17.08 4.66
C SER A 202 21.39 16.49 3.30
N GLY A 203 20.46 17.13 2.57
CA GLY A 203 20.04 16.74 1.23
C GLY A 203 19.00 15.62 1.16
N PHE A 204 18.35 15.26 2.26
CA PHE A 204 17.26 14.28 2.30
C PHE A 204 15.89 14.90 2.01
N ILE A 205 15.72 16.19 2.31
CA ILE A 205 14.54 16.98 1.97
C ILE A 205 14.97 18.06 0.97
N ASN A 206 14.25 18.21 -0.14
CA ASN A 206 14.46 19.36 -1.02
C ASN A 206 14.01 20.62 -0.25
N PRO A 207 14.80 21.70 -0.17
CA PRO A 207 14.41 22.93 0.52
C PRO A 207 13.02 23.45 0.16
N GLU A 208 12.59 23.30 -1.09
CA GLU A 208 11.24 23.70 -1.53
C GLU A 208 10.13 22.91 -0.82
N ASN A 209 10.39 21.64 -0.47
CA ASN A 209 9.45 20.76 0.21
C ASN A 209 9.26 21.10 1.69
N LEU A 210 10.12 21.94 2.29
CA LEU A 210 9.89 22.43 3.66
C LEU A 210 8.59 23.24 3.77
N SER A 211 8.14 23.84 2.66
CA SER A 211 6.87 24.59 2.61
C SER A 211 5.62 23.70 2.62
N LEU A 212 5.75 22.39 2.42
CA LEU A 212 4.63 21.44 2.40
C LEU A 212 3.98 21.25 3.77
N VAL A 213 4.71 21.60 4.84
CA VAL A 213 4.24 21.59 6.23
C VAL A 213 4.45 22.96 6.85
N SER A 214 3.47 23.44 7.59
CA SER A 214 3.60 24.66 8.38
C SER A 214 3.62 24.30 9.86
N ILE A 215 4.78 24.43 10.50
CA ILE A 215 4.88 24.38 11.96
C ILE A 215 4.65 25.80 12.46
N VAL A 216 3.56 26.02 13.19
CA VAL A 216 3.02 27.33 13.57
C VAL A 216 3.43 27.66 15.00
N ASP A 217 3.98 28.85 15.16
CA ASP A 217 4.21 29.51 16.45
C ASP A 217 3.20 30.65 16.61
N LEU A 218 2.88 31.01 17.86
CA LEU A 218 2.14 32.24 18.15
C LEU A 218 3.00 33.48 17.80
N PRO A 219 2.40 34.66 17.57
CA PRO A 219 3.11 35.86 17.11
C PRO A 219 4.30 36.31 17.98
N GLU A 220 4.28 36.03 19.29
CA GLU A 220 5.39 36.35 20.21
C GLU A 220 6.42 35.20 20.35
N GLY A 221 6.34 34.20 19.47
CA GLY A 221 7.28 33.10 19.36
C GLY A 221 7.23 32.11 20.53
N GLU A 222 8.40 31.54 20.86
CA GLU A 222 8.51 30.45 21.83
C GLU A 222 7.98 30.79 23.23
N ALA A 223 8.05 32.07 23.63
CA ALA A 223 7.54 32.52 24.92
C ALA A 223 6.00 32.41 24.97
N ALA A 224 5.29 32.92 23.96
CA ALA A 224 3.83 32.79 23.89
C ALA A 224 3.41 31.32 23.69
N ASN A 225 4.18 30.53 22.95
CA ASN A 225 3.87 29.11 22.78
C ASN A 225 3.78 28.35 24.10
N ALA A 226 4.58 28.74 25.09
CA ALA A 226 4.64 28.13 26.42
C ALA A 226 3.75 28.82 27.47
N ASP A 227 3.11 29.95 27.13
CA ASP A 227 2.22 30.68 28.03
C ASP A 227 0.82 30.07 28.03
N GLU A 228 0.43 29.45 29.15
CA GLU A 228 -0.89 28.84 29.31
C GLU A 228 -2.03 29.87 29.18
N SER A 229 -1.81 31.13 29.54
CA SER A 229 -2.82 32.19 29.39
C SER A 229 -3.13 32.52 27.93
N MET A 230 -2.20 32.19 27.03
CA MET A 230 -2.33 32.35 25.59
C MET A 230 -2.94 31.12 24.90
N ALA A 231 -3.33 30.09 25.65
CA ALA A 231 -3.82 28.84 25.07
C ALA A 231 -5.03 29.02 24.13
N GLY A 232 -5.87 30.03 24.39
CA GLY A 232 -7.02 30.39 23.54
C GLY A 232 -6.64 30.86 22.13
N GLU A 233 -5.45 31.42 21.95
CA GLU A 233 -4.98 31.97 20.67
C GLU A 233 -4.67 30.87 19.64
N TRP A 234 -4.41 29.63 20.10
CA TRP A 234 -4.11 28.50 19.21
C TRP A 234 -5.23 28.16 18.23
N GLY A 235 -6.49 28.43 18.61
CA GLY A 235 -7.62 28.21 17.72
C GLY A 235 -7.60 29.12 16.49
N GLU A 236 -7.37 30.41 16.70
CA GLU A 236 -7.26 31.39 15.60
C GLU A 236 -5.98 31.15 14.79
N ALA A 237 -4.87 30.84 15.45
CA ALA A 237 -3.62 30.50 14.79
C ALA A 237 -3.78 29.30 13.83
N ALA A 238 -4.51 28.26 14.24
CA ALA A 238 -4.76 27.08 13.41
C ALA A 238 -5.60 27.40 12.17
N VAL A 239 -6.71 28.13 12.33
CA VAL A 239 -7.60 28.53 11.23
C VAL A 239 -6.87 29.47 10.27
N LYS A 240 -6.15 30.46 10.79
CA LYS A 240 -5.36 31.40 9.99
C LYS A 240 -4.31 30.65 9.18
N ALA A 241 -3.58 29.71 9.79
CA ALA A 241 -2.59 28.91 9.09
C ALA A 241 -3.20 28.05 7.98
N LEU A 242 -4.37 27.43 8.21
CA LEU A 242 -5.10 26.71 7.15
C LEU A 242 -5.49 27.61 5.97
N ARG A 243 -5.90 28.84 6.25
CA ARG A 243 -6.35 29.82 5.23
C ARG A 243 -5.18 30.40 4.43
N ASP A 244 -4.10 30.74 5.12
CA ASP A 244 -2.94 31.41 4.54
C ASP A 244 -1.96 30.45 3.87
N TRP A 245 -2.08 29.15 4.15
CA TRP A 245 -1.21 28.16 3.53
C TRP A 245 -1.34 28.20 2.01
N SER A 246 -0.21 28.48 1.37
CA SER A 246 -0.05 28.43 -0.07
C SER A 246 1.32 27.88 -0.37
N VAL A 247 1.42 27.08 -1.43
CA VAL A 247 2.72 26.72 -2.01
C VAL A 247 3.17 27.95 -2.80
N SER A 248 4.00 28.81 -2.21
CA SER A 248 4.48 30.01 -2.89
C SER A 248 5.19 29.64 -4.20
N ALA A 249 4.62 30.15 -5.30
CA ALA A 249 5.06 30.21 -6.70
C ALA A 249 6.35 29.47 -7.10
N HIS A 250 6.22 28.52 -8.04
CA HIS A 250 7.32 28.14 -8.94
C HIS A 250 7.91 29.40 -9.60
N PRO A 251 9.20 29.71 -9.41
CA PRO A 251 9.91 30.52 -10.37
C PRO A 251 10.27 29.62 -11.56
N GLU A 252 9.78 29.97 -12.74
CA GLU A 252 10.37 29.54 -14.01
C GLU A 252 11.82 30.06 -14.13
N THR A 253 12.75 29.58 -13.30
CA THR A 253 14.19 29.89 -13.43
C THR A 253 15.02 28.73 -12.90
N ALA A 254 15.09 27.65 -13.68
CA ALA A 254 16.17 26.67 -13.61
C ALA A 254 16.94 26.66 -14.94
N SER A 255 17.57 27.80 -15.25
CA SER A 255 18.63 27.87 -16.25
C SER A 255 19.85 28.48 -15.57
N GLN A 256 20.98 27.76 -15.64
CA GLN A 256 22.34 28.16 -15.29
C GLN A 256 22.85 27.90 -13.84
N ILE A 257 23.26 26.66 -13.58
CA ILE A 257 24.40 26.31 -12.68
C ILE A 257 25.25 25.26 -13.40
N PRO A 258 26.60 25.37 -13.42
CA PRO A 258 27.48 24.55 -14.27
C PRO A 258 27.58 23.10 -13.78
N PRO A 259 27.85 22.13 -14.69
CA PRO A 259 27.68 20.72 -14.39
C PRO A 259 28.78 20.16 -13.46
N PRO A 260 28.42 19.21 -12.57
CA PRO A 260 29.39 18.40 -11.84
C PRO A 260 30.15 17.46 -12.79
N PRO A 261 31.34 16.95 -12.39
CA PRO A 261 32.17 16.10 -13.24
C PRO A 261 31.39 14.86 -13.71
N PRO A 262 31.70 14.32 -14.91
CA PRO A 262 30.79 13.50 -15.68
C PRO A 262 30.51 12.18 -14.96
N ARG A 263 29.33 12.09 -14.33
CA ARG A 263 28.68 10.81 -14.08
C ARG A 263 27.94 10.41 -15.33
N LYS A 264 28.21 9.18 -15.77
CA LYS A 264 27.61 8.55 -16.95
C LYS A 264 26.10 8.75 -16.91
N THR A 265 25.66 9.43 -17.96
CA THR A 265 24.31 9.88 -18.25
C THR A 265 23.31 8.73 -18.26
N SER A 266 22.28 8.84 -17.42
CA SER A 266 20.92 8.52 -17.83
C SER A 266 20.01 9.62 -17.30
N SER A 267 19.76 10.60 -18.16
CA SER A 267 18.80 11.70 -18.01
C SER A 267 17.38 11.18 -17.75
N GLY A 268 16.67 11.78 -16.81
CA GLY A 268 15.22 11.64 -16.71
C GLY A 268 14.68 12.07 -15.35
N SER A 269 14.09 13.27 -15.31
CA SER A 269 12.84 13.49 -14.57
C SER A 269 12.00 12.22 -14.65
N GLY A 270 11.49 11.70 -13.53
CA GLY A 270 10.80 10.41 -13.51
C GLY A 270 9.59 10.41 -14.45
N ALA A 271 9.79 10.01 -15.69
CA ALA A 271 8.76 9.96 -16.71
C ALA A 271 7.70 8.95 -16.27
N LEU A 272 6.45 9.42 -16.15
CA LEU A 272 5.27 8.57 -15.93
C LEU A 272 5.15 7.60 -17.09
N SER A 273 5.68 6.38 -16.95
CA SER A 273 5.68 5.39 -18.03
C SER A 273 4.95 4.13 -17.59
N LEU A 274 4.03 3.66 -18.44
CA LEU A 274 3.46 2.33 -18.32
C LEU A 274 4.43 1.36 -18.94
N PHE A 275 4.65 0.21 -18.33
CA PHE A 275 5.55 -0.77 -18.91
C PHE A 275 5.03 -2.19 -18.75
N THR A 276 5.45 -3.02 -19.70
CA THR A 276 5.38 -4.46 -19.58
C THR A 276 6.76 -5.05 -19.88
N THR A 277 7.15 -6.06 -19.12
CA THR A 277 8.38 -6.80 -19.37
C THR A 277 8.02 -8.16 -19.94
N MET A 278 8.51 -8.44 -21.13
CA MET A 278 8.31 -9.67 -21.87
C MET A 278 9.55 -10.55 -21.74
N ARG A 279 9.31 -11.85 -21.49
CA ARG A 279 10.36 -12.88 -21.50
C ARG A 279 10.14 -13.75 -22.72
N PHE A 280 11.13 -13.80 -23.57
CA PHE A 280 11.08 -14.60 -24.78
C PHE A 280 11.83 -15.88 -24.50
N THR A 281 11.16 -17.02 -24.53
CA THR A 281 11.85 -18.26 -24.85
C THR A 281 11.60 -18.60 -26.27
N SER A 282 12.69 -18.72 -27.00
CA SER A 282 12.65 -19.54 -28.17
C SER A 282 12.80 -20.99 -27.72
N PRO A 283 11.96 -21.94 -28.20
CA PRO A 283 12.43 -23.31 -28.28
C PRO A 283 13.80 -23.28 -28.96
N SER A 284 14.75 -24.07 -28.47
CA SER A 284 16.14 -24.14 -28.95
C SER A 284 16.29 -24.47 -30.45
N SER A 285 15.17 -24.60 -31.17
CA SER A 285 15.01 -24.91 -32.58
C SER A 285 14.70 -23.71 -33.50
N LEU A 286 14.26 -22.54 -33.02
CA LEU A 286 14.03 -21.39 -33.93
C LEU A 286 15.35 -20.68 -34.19
N ARG A 287 15.79 -20.73 -35.45
CA ARG A 287 16.93 -19.93 -35.94
C ARG A 287 16.53 -18.44 -35.97
N PRO A 288 17.50 -17.51 -35.91
CA PRO A 288 17.26 -16.10 -36.20
C PRO A 288 16.55 -15.99 -37.55
N THR A 289 15.30 -15.55 -37.52
CA THR A 289 14.47 -15.33 -38.71
C THR A 289 14.04 -13.87 -38.67
N ILE A 290 14.56 -13.12 -39.63
CA ILE A 290 14.03 -11.82 -40.00
C ILE A 290 13.18 -12.08 -41.25
N PRO A 291 11.92 -11.63 -41.31
CA PRO A 291 11.24 -10.79 -40.31
C PRO A 291 10.83 -11.53 -39.02
N ILE A 292 10.77 -10.81 -37.91
CA ILE A 292 10.23 -11.32 -36.63
C ILE A 292 8.71 -11.21 -36.67
N GLU A 293 8.01 -12.33 -36.81
CA GLU A 293 6.54 -12.38 -36.73
C GLU A 293 5.97 -12.32 -35.30
N LYS A 294 4.68 -11.94 -35.16
CA LYS A 294 3.97 -11.80 -33.87
C LYS A 294 4.01 -13.09 -33.05
N GLU A 295 3.93 -14.25 -33.70
CA GLU A 295 3.91 -15.57 -33.07
C GLU A 295 5.23 -15.93 -32.38
N HIS A 296 6.32 -15.26 -32.75
CA HIS A 296 7.61 -15.41 -32.07
C HIS A 296 7.65 -14.68 -30.72
N VAL A 297 6.62 -13.89 -30.39
CA VAL A 297 6.50 -13.13 -29.15
C VAL A 297 5.41 -13.75 -28.27
N PRO A 298 5.76 -14.56 -27.26
CA PRO A 298 4.76 -15.21 -26.42
C PRO A 298 3.86 -14.20 -25.71
N LEU A 299 2.55 -14.43 -25.79
CA LEU A 299 1.52 -13.61 -25.13
C LEU A 299 1.52 -12.12 -25.53
N LEU A 300 2.03 -11.78 -26.73
CA LEU A 300 2.10 -10.40 -27.22
C LEU A 300 0.77 -9.65 -27.07
N ASP A 301 -0.31 -10.22 -27.60
CA ASP A 301 -1.62 -9.57 -27.61
C ASP A 301 -2.11 -9.25 -26.20
N ARG A 302 -1.83 -10.12 -25.23
CA ARG A 302 -2.16 -9.89 -23.83
C ARG A 302 -1.30 -8.80 -23.19
N HIS A 303 -0.02 -8.75 -23.53
CA HIS A 303 0.86 -7.68 -23.08
C HIS A 303 0.39 -6.32 -23.60
N ILE A 304 0.01 -6.24 -24.88
CA ILE A 304 -0.56 -5.04 -25.51
C ILE A 304 -1.91 -4.70 -24.87
N ALA A 305 -2.83 -5.65 -24.73
CA ALA A 305 -4.13 -5.42 -24.10
C ALA A 305 -4.01 -4.95 -22.65
N ARG A 306 -3.04 -5.47 -21.88
CA ARG A 306 -2.74 -5.01 -20.53
C ARG A 306 -2.25 -3.56 -20.53
N LEU A 307 -1.33 -3.20 -21.42
CA LEU A 307 -0.87 -1.81 -21.57
C LEU A 307 -2.00 -0.88 -21.98
N ARG A 308 -2.87 -1.31 -22.90
CA ARG A 308 -4.04 -0.54 -23.34
C ARG A 308 -5.02 -0.26 -22.20
N ARG A 309 -5.38 -1.29 -21.42
CA ARG A 309 -6.23 -1.11 -20.22
C ARG A 309 -5.60 -0.19 -19.18
N ALA A 310 -4.28 -0.29 -19.00
CA ALA A 310 -3.54 0.62 -18.13
C ALA A 310 -3.60 2.05 -18.66
N HIS A 311 -3.33 2.24 -19.95
CA HIS A 311 -3.43 3.52 -20.61
C HIS A 311 -4.83 4.13 -20.47
N GLU A 312 -5.89 3.40 -20.77
CA GLU A 312 -7.27 3.86 -20.61
C GLU A 312 -7.59 4.28 -19.17
N HIS A 313 -7.13 3.52 -18.18
CA HIS A 313 -7.35 3.85 -16.78
C HIS A 313 -6.59 5.10 -16.35
N PHE A 314 -5.30 5.20 -16.71
CA PHE A 314 -4.48 6.35 -16.34
C PHE A 314 -4.84 7.60 -17.15
N ALA A 315 -5.27 7.47 -18.40
CA ALA A 315 -5.85 8.56 -19.18
C ALA A 315 -7.15 9.09 -18.53
N LYS A 316 -8.01 8.21 -18.00
CA LYS A 316 -9.21 8.62 -17.22
C LYS A 316 -8.85 9.30 -15.91
N ARG A 317 -7.78 8.85 -15.23
CA ARG A 317 -7.36 9.37 -13.92
C ARG A 317 -6.62 10.71 -14.04
N ASP A 318 -5.66 10.79 -14.97
CA ASP A 318 -4.70 11.89 -15.10
C ASP A 318 -5.08 12.88 -16.22
N GLY A 319 -6.07 12.53 -17.05
CA GLY A 319 -6.57 13.33 -18.17
C GLY A 319 -5.95 12.94 -19.52
N GLU A 320 -6.80 12.94 -20.56
CA GLU A 320 -6.39 12.63 -21.95
C GLU A 320 -5.34 13.60 -22.49
N ALA A 321 -5.28 14.83 -21.98
CA ALA A 321 -4.26 15.81 -22.34
C ALA A 321 -2.83 15.42 -21.90
N VAL A 322 -2.70 14.54 -20.90
CA VAL A 322 -1.41 14.06 -20.38
C VAL A 322 -0.95 12.82 -21.13
N TRP A 323 -1.84 11.82 -21.24
CA TRP A 323 -1.50 10.53 -21.84
C TRP A 323 -1.64 10.51 -23.36
N GLY A 324 -2.48 11.37 -23.94
CA GLY A 324 -2.84 11.34 -25.35
C GLY A 324 -3.75 10.17 -25.70
N ASP A 325 -3.94 9.95 -27.00
CA ASP A 325 -4.64 8.77 -27.52
C ASP A 325 -3.73 7.54 -27.48
N TRP A 326 -4.34 6.37 -27.28
CA TRP A 326 -3.62 5.11 -27.42
C TRP A 326 -2.98 5.04 -28.82
N PRO A 327 -1.67 4.78 -28.94
CA PRO A 327 -0.99 4.79 -30.24
C PRO A 327 -1.53 3.78 -31.26
N GLY A 328 -2.27 2.77 -30.82
CA GLY A 328 -2.77 1.68 -31.65
C GLY A 328 -1.87 0.45 -31.55
N ASP A 329 -2.51 -0.72 -31.48
CA ASP A 329 -1.84 -2.00 -31.26
C ASP A 329 -0.81 -2.32 -32.35
N GLU A 330 -1.10 -1.97 -33.61
CA GLU A 330 -0.18 -2.17 -34.74
C GLU A 330 1.05 -1.25 -34.65
N ILE A 331 0.91 0.01 -34.24
CA ILE A 331 2.05 0.92 -34.08
C ILE A 331 2.97 0.44 -32.95
N VAL A 332 2.38 -0.08 -31.86
CA VAL A 332 3.11 -0.71 -30.76
C VAL A 332 3.88 -1.93 -31.25
N TRP A 333 3.24 -2.80 -32.04
CA TRP A 333 3.88 -3.96 -32.64
C TRP A 333 5.03 -3.59 -33.59
N GLU A 334 4.80 -2.70 -34.56
CA GLU A 334 5.82 -2.29 -35.53
C GLU A 334 7.04 -1.65 -34.85
N THR A 335 6.81 -0.88 -33.78
CA THR A 335 7.90 -0.29 -32.98
C THR A 335 8.71 -1.37 -32.26
N LEU A 336 8.04 -2.36 -31.67
CA LEU A 336 8.68 -3.52 -31.03
C LEU A 336 9.48 -4.34 -32.04
N GLN A 337 8.84 -4.78 -33.13
CA GLN A 337 9.43 -5.59 -34.19
C GLN A 337 10.71 -4.94 -34.73
N ARG A 338 10.62 -3.67 -35.14
CA ARG A 338 11.76 -2.90 -35.65
C ARG A 338 12.92 -2.84 -34.67
N LYS A 339 12.64 -2.64 -33.37
CA LYS A 339 13.70 -2.60 -32.34
C LYS A 339 14.37 -3.94 -32.17
N LEU A 340 13.60 -5.03 -32.15
CA LEU A 340 14.12 -6.39 -32.00
C LEU A 340 14.98 -6.80 -33.19
N GLU A 341 14.50 -6.55 -34.42
CA GLU A 341 15.24 -6.83 -35.65
C GLU A 341 16.55 -6.03 -35.73
N ASN A 342 16.51 -4.74 -35.38
CA ASN A 342 17.72 -3.91 -35.31
C ASN A 342 18.72 -4.44 -34.27
N SER A 343 18.23 -4.89 -33.11
CA SER A 343 19.07 -5.47 -32.06
C SER A 343 19.72 -6.80 -32.50
N GLU A 344 18.98 -7.62 -33.25
CA GLU A 344 19.43 -8.90 -33.80
C GLU A 344 20.48 -8.69 -34.91
N GLN A 345 20.25 -7.74 -35.81
CA GLN A 345 21.24 -7.33 -36.83
C GLN A 345 22.52 -6.77 -36.20
N ALA A 346 22.40 -5.98 -35.13
CA ALA A 346 23.52 -5.39 -34.41
C ALA A 346 24.27 -6.39 -33.50
N LYS A 347 23.84 -7.65 -33.44
CA LYS A 347 24.40 -8.71 -32.57
C LYS A 347 24.49 -8.30 -31.09
N GLN A 348 23.57 -7.45 -30.62
CA GLN A 348 23.56 -6.92 -29.24
C GLN A 348 23.03 -7.94 -28.20
N GLY A 349 23.29 -9.22 -28.44
CA GLY A 349 22.81 -10.33 -27.64
C GLY A 349 21.50 -10.92 -28.15
N ASP A 350 21.25 -12.18 -27.80
CA ASP A 350 19.99 -12.84 -28.07
C ASP A 350 18.92 -12.22 -27.14
N TRP A 351 17.87 -11.63 -27.71
CA TRP A 351 16.70 -11.16 -26.96
C TRP A 351 15.85 -12.34 -26.45
N ARG A 352 16.19 -13.58 -26.87
CA ARG A 352 15.63 -14.84 -26.41
C ARG A 352 16.46 -15.44 -25.26
N VAL A 353 15.77 -16.07 -24.33
CA VAL A 353 16.35 -16.83 -23.21
C VAL A 353 16.55 -18.28 -23.65
N GLY A 354 17.78 -18.64 -24.04
CA GLY A 354 18.17 -20.02 -24.38
C GLY A 354 19.02 -20.67 -23.29
N ARG A 355 19.07 -22.02 -23.25
CA ARG A 355 20.03 -22.75 -22.38
C ARG A 355 21.50 -22.52 -22.78
N ALA A 356 21.75 -22.10 -24.02
CA ALA A 356 23.08 -22.04 -24.64
C ALA A 356 23.63 -20.62 -24.83
N THR A 357 22.87 -19.56 -24.52
CA THR A 357 23.33 -18.18 -24.71
C THR A 357 24.00 -17.66 -23.43
N SER A 358 25.22 -17.13 -23.58
CA SER A 358 26.00 -16.54 -22.49
C SER A 358 25.44 -15.19 -22.02
N GLN A 359 24.64 -14.52 -22.85
CA GLN A 359 23.87 -13.33 -22.52
C GLN A 359 22.38 -13.63 -22.66
N ARG A 360 21.64 -13.46 -21.56
CA ARG A 360 20.18 -13.54 -21.52
C ARG A 360 19.66 -12.11 -21.44
N ASN A 361 18.68 -11.75 -22.25
CA ASN A 361 18.03 -10.45 -22.21
C ASN A 361 16.52 -10.57 -22.00
N VAL A 362 15.90 -9.49 -21.53
CA VAL A 362 14.45 -9.31 -21.47
C VAL A 362 14.10 -8.04 -22.23
N VAL A 363 12.89 -7.99 -22.79
CA VAL A 363 12.41 -6.79 -23.49
C VAL A 363 11.42 -6.08 -22.60
N ARG A 364 11.63 -4.79 -22.41
CA ARG A 364 10.69 -3.90 -21.74
C ARG A 364 10.09 -2.96 -22.79
N LEU A 365 8.79 -3.02 -22.93
CA LEU A 365 8.00 -2.10 -23.74
C LEU A 365 7.41 -1.05 -22.80
N LEU A 366 7.66 0.22 -23.09
CA LEU A 366 7.19 1.37 -22.32
C LEU A 366 6.29 2.25 -23.19
N ILE A 367 5.21 2.73 -22.59
CA ILE A 367 4.30 3.74 -23.13
C ILE A 367 4.44 4.96 -22.22
N HIS A 368 4.97 6.04 -22.77
CA HIS A 368 5.15 7.31 -22.09
C HIS A 368 3.92 8.21 -22.29
N PRO A 369 3.79 9.35 -21.58
CA PRO A 369 2.71 10.29 -21.82
C PRO A 369 2.88 10.91 -23.22
N GLY A 370 1.79 10.97 -23.99
CA GLY A 370 1.82 11.30 -25.41
C GLY A 370 2.09 10.09 -26.31
N PRO A 371 2.34 10.27 -27.63
CA PRO A 371 2.44 9.17 -28.60
C PRO A 371 3.78 8.41 -28.54
N GLN A 372 4.48 8.47 -27.40
CA GLN A 372 5.86 8.00 -27.27
C GLN A 372 5.91 6.54 -26.81
N ILE A 373 6.48 5.70 -27.66
CA ILE A 373 6.70 4.28 -27.39
C ILE A 373 8.21 4.04 -27.31
N GLU A 374 8.65 3.38 -26.24
CA GLU A 374 10.05 3.01 -26.05
C GLU A 374 10.19 1.50 -25.86
N VAL A 375 11.20 0.92 -26.49
CA VAL A 375 11.52 -0.50 -26.36
C VAL A 375 12.97 -0.64 -25.90
N GLN A 376 13.14 -1.25 -24.74
CA GLN A 376 14.43 -1.49 -24.11
C GLN A 376 14.75 -3.00 -24.14
N VAL A 377 15.94 -3.35 -24.61
CA VAL A 377 16.50 -4.71 -24.47
C VAL A 377 17.48 -4.65 -23.29
N LEU A 378 17.12 -5.30 -22.20
CA LEU A 378 17.84 -5.20 -20.93
C LEU A 378 18.46 -6.56 -20.59
N PRO A 379 19.62 -6.59 -19.90
CA PRO A 379 20.14 -7.83 -19.33
C PRO A 379 19.07 -8.51 -18.49
N ALA A 380 18.79 -9.78 -18.80
CA ALA A 380 17.91 -10.59 -17.98
C ALA A 380 18.57 -10.84 -16.63
N PRO A 381 17.79 -10.97 -15.55
CA PRO A 381 18.30 -11.45 -14.28
C PRO A 381 19.10 -12.76 -14.46
N ALA A 382 20.18 -12.95 -13.69
CA ALA A 382 21.00 -14.17 -13.75
C ALA A 382 20.16 -15.45 -13.56
N ASP A 383 19.09 -15.31 -12.79
CA ASP A 383 18.13 -16.37 -12.48
C ASP A 383 17.06 -16.55 -13.56
N ALA A 384 17.10 -15.82 -14.67
CA ALA A 384 16.13 -15.94 -15.76
C ALA A 384 16.26 -17.31 -16.46
N GLY A 385 15.52 -18.32 -16.00
CA GLY A 385 15.24 -19.56 -16.69
C GLY A 385 14.23 -19.42 -17.84
N PRO A 386 14.07 -20.47 -18.66
CA PRO A 386 13.20 -20.45 -19.82
C PRO A 386 11.73 -20.19 -19.42
N PHE A 387 11.08 -19.26 -20.12
CA PHE A 387 9.62 -19.15 -20.19
C PHE A 387 9.01 -20.45 -20.76
N SER A 388 7.96 -20.92 -20.11
CA SER A 388 7.14 -22.03 -20.55
C SER A 388 5.69 -21.71 -20.20
N LEU A 389 4.74 -22.18 -21.02
CA LEU A 389 3.31 -22.21 -20.69
C LEU A 389 2.86 -23.59 -20.22
N THR A 390 3.74 -24.58 -20.27
CA THR A 390 3.47 -25.91 -19.73
C THR A 390 3.98 -26.01 -18.30
N PHE A 391 3.13 -26.52 -17.41
CA PHE A 391 3.55 -26.92 -16.08
C PHE A 391 4.65 -27.99 -16.22
N PRO A 392 5.76 -27.87 -15.47
CA PRO A 392 6.78 -28.90 -15.53
C PRO A 392 6.25 -30.21 -14.92
N PRO A 393 6.80 -31.37 -15.29
CA PRO A 393 6.40 -32.64 -14.70
C PRO A 393 6.85 -32.74 -13.23
N PRO A 394 6.14 -33.54 -12.39
CA PRO A 394 6.58 -33.86 -11.02
C PRO A 394 8.03 -34.36 -11.00
N GLY A 395 8.83 -33.91 -10.03
CA GLY A 395 10.22 -34.37 -9.86
C GLY A 395 11.31 -33.61 -10.65
N SER A 396 10.99 -32.56 -11.41
CA SER A 396 12.01 -31.74 -12.06
C SER A 396 12.93 -31.04 -11.02
N SER A 397 14.24 -31.05 -11.24
CA SER A 397 15.28 -30.62 -10.28
C SER A 397 15.45 -29.11 -10.09
N SER A 398 14.70 -28.24 -10.76
CA SER A 398 14.84 -26.78 -10.61
C SER A 398 14.03 -26.22 -9.44
N ARG A 399 14.29 -26.71 -8.23
CA ARG A 399 13.63 -26.27 -7.00
C ARG A 399 14.29 -24.99 -6.47
N ARG A 400 13.49 -23.98 -6.12
CA ARG A 400 13.97 -22.74 -5.49
C ARG A 400 13.56 -22.66 -4.03
N PRO A 401 14.46 -22.26 -3.12
CA PRO A 401 14.11 -22.00 -1.74
C PRO A 401 13.18 -20.78 -1.66
N LEU A 402 12.23 -20.88 -0.74
CA LEU A 402 11.34 -19.79 -0.38
C LEU A 402 11.90 -19.14 0.87
N ILE A 403 12.22 -17.84 0.82
CA ILE A 403 12.75 -17.13 1.99
C ILE A 403 11.65 -16.24 2.57
N LEU A 404 11.32 -16.47 3.85
CA LEU A 404 10.66 -15.50 4.71
C LEU A 404 11.75 -14.61 5.31
N ASP A 405 11.75 -13.31 5.03
CA ASP A 405 12.77 -12.39 5.56
C ASP A 405 12.33 -11.81 6.92
N PRO A 406 12.95 -12.22 8.05
CA PRO A 406 12.58 -11.73 9.38
C PRO A 406 13.11 -10.32 9.65
N HIS A 407 14.17 -9.86 8.97
CA HIS A 407 14.73 -8.53 9.20
C HIS A 407 13.89 -7.42 8.56
N ALA A 408 12.99 -7.77 7.64
CA ALA A 408 11.98 -6.90 7.07
C ALA A 408 10.56 -7.16 7.63
N THR A 409 10.41 -8.17 8.51
CA THR A 409 9.14 -8.61 9.08
C THR A 409 9.29 -8.75 10.59
N ALA A 410 8.87 -7.74 11.36
CA ALA A 410 8.83 -7.85 12.82
C ALA A 410 7.88 -8.99 13.22
N LEU A 411 8.43 -10.08 13.78
CA LEU A 411 7.69 -11.23 14.28
C LEU A 411 7.88 -11.31 15.79
N GLU A 412 6.94 -10.75 16.55
CA GLU A 412 6.91 -10.88 18.02
C GLU A 412 6.10 -12.10 18.50
N ASP A 413 5.36 -12.81 17.64
CA ASP A 413 4.62 -14.02 18.04
C ASP A 413 4.49 -15.02 16.87
N THR A 414 4.98 -16.25 17.06
CA THR A 414 5.19 -17.24 15.98
C THR A 414 4.26 -18.45 16.02
N LEU A 415 3.28 -18.48 16.94
CA LEU A 415 2.64 -19.74 17.31
C LEU A 415 1.22 -19.98 16.82
N ASP A 416 0.55 -18.99 16.21
CA ASP A 416 -0.88 -19.17 15.93
C ASP A 416 -1.42 -18.37 14.75
N ARG A 417 -0.59 -18.08 13.73
CA ARG A 417 -1.10 -17.34 12.56
C ARG A 417 -0.63 -17.79 11.18
N ASP A 418 -1.68 -17.77 10.38
CA ASP A 418 -1.84 -17.70 8.97
C ASP A 418 -0.79 -16.93 8.13
N VAL A 419 -0.02 -17.65 7.28
CA VAL A 419 1.13 -17.13 6.48
C VAL A 419 0.76 -16.80 5.03
N TRP A 420 1.04 -15.57 4.59
CA TRP A 420 0.64 -15.04 3.27
C TRP A 420 1.84 -14.45 2.46
N LEU A 421 1.82 -14.54 1.12
CA LEU A 421 2.94 -14.29 0.16
C LEU A 421 2.96 -12.87 -0.47
N TYR A 422 4.15 -12.23 -0.64
CA TYR A 422 4.30 -10.85 -1.18
C TYR A 422 5.50 -10.64 -2.16
N LYS A 423 5.44 -9.61 -3.02
CA LYS A 423 6.48 -9.19 -4.00
C LYS A 423 6.76 -7.70 -3.85
N THR A 424 8.00 -7.33 -3.52
CA THR A 424 8.44 -5.93 -3.38
C THR A 424 8.79 -5.27 -4.72
N THR A 425 8.55 -3.96 -4.84
CA THR A 425 8.99 -3.12 -5.97
C THR A 425 10.44 -2.64 -5.81
N GLN A 426 11.02 -2.77 -4.63
CA GLN A 426 12.38 -2.31 -4.34
C GLN A 426 13.41 -3.39 -4.70
N ARG A 427 14.16 -3.12 -5.77
CA ARG A 427 15.14 -4.06 -6.33
C ARG A 427 16.24 -4.47 -5.33
N ALA A 428 16.66 -3.55 -4.47
CA ALA A 428 17.69 -3.78 -3.46
C ALA A 428 17.33 -4.90 -2.48
N HIS A 429 16.05 -5.02 -2.09
CA HIS A 429 15.58 -6.08 -1.21
C HIS A 429 15.60 -7.46 -1.90
N TYR A 430 15.27 -7.50 -3.20
CA TYR A 430 15.37 -8.72 -4.00
C TYR A 430 16.83 -9.18 -4.14
N ASP A 431 17.73 -8.26 -4.46
CA ASP A 431 19.15 -8.58 -4.65
C ASP A 431 19.81 -8.99 -3.31
N ALA A 432 19.50 -8.31 -2.21
CA ALA A 432 19.99 -8.65 -0.87
C ALA A 432 19.53 -10.05 -0.42
N ALA A 433 18.27 -10.41 -0.66
CA ALA A 433 17.76 -11.74 -0.37
C ALA A 433 18.36 -12.81 -1.29
N SER A 434 18.62 -12.49 -2.58
CA SER A 434 19.33 -13.37 -3.50
C SER A 434 20.76 -13.67 -3.05
N VAL A 435 21.46 -12.71 -2.45
CA VAL A 435 22.82 -12.91 -1.92
C VAL A 435 22.81 -13.83 -0.70
N ARG A 436 21.78 -13.75 0.15
CA ARG A 436 21.65 -14.60 1.36
C ARG A 436 21.25 -16.06 1.07
N GLY A 437 20.48 -16.32 0.01
CA GLY A 437 19.98 -17.66 -0.32
C GLY A 437 20.99 -18.64 -0.95
N GLY A 438 22.25 -18.26 -1.09
CA GLY A 438 23.29 -19.10 -1.69
C GLY A 438 23.17 -19.26 -3.22
N PRO A 439 23.85 -20.25 -3.84
CA PRO A 439 23.97 -20.38 -5.30
C PRO A 439 22.66 -20.73 -6.03
N SER A 440 21.62 -21.15 -5.29
CA SER A 440 20.27 -21.38 -5.82
C SER A 440 19.38 -20.18 -5.48
N HIS A 441 19.08 -19.35 -6.49
CA HIS A 441 18.28 -18.13 -6.35
C HIS A 441 16.95 -18.35 -5.60
N PRO A 442 16.77 -17.76 -4.40
CA PRO A 442 15.51 -17.85 -3.67
C PRO A 442 14.42 -16.99 -4.31
N GLU A 443 13.16 -17.44 -4.26
CA GLU A 443 12.02 -16.51 -4.36
C GLU A 443 11.72 -15.96 -2.96
N VAL A 444 11.61 -14.64 -2.87
CA VAL A 444 11.50 -13.90 -1.60
C VAL A 444 10.04 -13.65 -1.30
N LEU A 445 9.61 -14.05 -0.12
CA LEU A 445 8.32 -13.65 0.45
C LEU A 445 8.58 -12.76 1.65
N LEU A 446 8.08 -11.55 1.53
CA LEU A 446 7.97 -10.65 2.68
C LEU A 446 6.58 -10.88 3.28
N HIS A 447 6.40 -10.72 4.59
CA HIS A 447 5.06 -10.67 5.19
C HIS A 447 4.91 -9.32 5.90
N THR A 448 3.71 -8.75 5.91
CA THR A 448 3.33 -7.71 6.88
C THR A 448 1.95 -8.02 7.45
N PRO A 449 1.62 -7.58 8.69
CA PRO A 449 0.37 -7.91 9.37
C PRO A 449 -0.89 -7.24 8.76
N THR A 450 -0.74 -6.57 7.62
CA THR A 450 -1.74 -5.70 7.01
C THR A 450 -1.98 -6.13 5.58
N HIS A 451 -3.25 -6.30 5.22
CA HIS A 451 -3.78 -6.78 3.95
C HIS A 451 -3.04 -6.26 2.70
N LEU A 452 -1.96 -6.92 2.29
CA LEU A 452 -1.22 -6.58 1.07
C LEU A 452 -0.93 -7.82 0.21
N LEU A 453 -1.83 -8.80 0.24
CA LEU A 453 -1.74 -10.00 -0.60
C LEU A 453 -1.83 -9.72 -2.10
N GLU A 454 -2.46 -8.62 -2.51
CA GLU A 454 -2.93 -8.50 -3.90
C GLU A 454 -1.83 -8.34 -4.96
N THR A 455 -0.61 -7.91 -4.60
CA THR A 455 0.47 -7.72 -5.59
C THR A 455 1.29 -8.97 -5.89
N ALA A 456 1.22 -10.00 -5.03
CA ALA A 456 1.95 -11.26 -5.22
C ALA A 456 1.05 -12.48 -5.41
N THR A 457 -0.17 -12.48 -4.86
CA THR A 457 -1.19 -13.50 -5.13
C THR A 457 -1.56 -13.62 -6.59
N SER A 458 -1.47 -12.52 -7.33
CA SER A 458 -1.71 -12.52 -8.77
C SER A 458 -0.65 -13.26 -9.59
N ASN A 459 0.39 -13.79 -8.94
CA ASN A 459 1.48 -14.50 -9.59
C ASN A 459 1.70 -15.91 -9.05
N VAL A 460 0.74 -16.50 -8.32
CA VAL A 460 0.87 -17.86 -7.77
C VAL A 460 -0.40 -18.72 -7.92
N ALA A 461 -0.22 -20.04 -8.02
CA ALA A 461 -1.26 -21.05 -7.82
C ALA A 461 -0.79 -22.14 -6.85
N LEU A 462 -1.72 -22.63 -6.03
CA LEU A 462 -1.54 -23.79 -5.16
C LEU A 462 -2.19 -25.03 -5.77
N ARG A 463 -1.56 -26.19 -5.59
CA ARG A 463 -2.15 -27.48 -5.97
C ARG A 463 -2.97 -28.00 -4.80
N LEU A 464 -4.29 -27.88 -4.90
CA LEU A 464 -5.21 -28.36 -3.86
C LEU A 464 -5.78 -29.71 -4.24
N ARG A 465 -5.90 -30.59 -3.25
CA ARG A 465 -6.54 -31.90 -3.40
C ARG A 465 -8.06 -31.72 -3.42
N LEU A 466 -8.72 -32.31 -4.42
CA LEU A 466 -10.17 -32.30 -4.52
C LEU A 466 -10.80 -33.25 -3.49
N PRO A 467 -12.02 -32.94 -2.99
CA PRO A 467 -12.78 -33.87 -2.17
C PRO A 467 -12.99 -35.19 -2.91
N PRO A 468 -12.92 -36.35 -2.22
CA PRO A 468 -13.19 -37.63 -2.87
C PRO A 468 -14.64 -37.65 -3.38
N LYS A 469 -14.82 -37.91 -4.68
CA LYS A 469 -16.15 -38.16 -5.26
C LYS A 469 -16.71 -39.43 -4.62
N GLU A 470 -17.96 -39.36 -4.13
CA GLU A 470 -18.64 -40.53 -3.56
C GLU A 470 -18.55 -41.71 -4.55
N HIS A 471 -17.92 -42.80 -4.10
CA HIS A 471 -17.73 -44.08 -4.82
C HIS A 471 -16.61 -44.17 -5.87
N ALA A 472 -15.65 -43.23 -5.92
CA ALA A 472 -14.48 -43.36 -6.78
C ALA A 472 -13.30 -44.09 -6.09
N ALA A 473 -13.03 -45.34 -6.48
CA ALA A 473 -11.77 -46.02 -6.18
C ALA A 473 -10.71 -45.59 -7.21
N GLY A 474 -10.18 -44.37 -7.04
CA GLY A 474 -9.19 -43.79 -7.94
C GLY A 474 -8.10 -43.01 -7.17
N PRO A 475 -6.98 -42.69 -7.84
CA PRO A 475 -5.97 -41.81 -7.24
C PRO A 475 -6.59 -40.44 -6.90
N PRO A 476 -6.06 -39.74 -5.88
CA PRO A 476 -6.54 -38.41 -5.52
C PRO A 476 -6.45 -37.44 -6.70
N GLU A 477 -7.56 -36.75 -6.98
CA GLU A 477 -7.60 -35.68 -7.97
C GLU A 477 -7.09 -34.37 -7.35
N TYR A 478 -6.43 -33.55 -8.16
CA TYR A 478 -5.86 -32.26 -7.75
C TYR A 478 -6.26 -31.18 -8.74
N GLU A 479 -6.29 -29.95 -8.26
CA GLU A 479 -6.54 -28.76 -9.06
C GLU A 479 -5.59 -27.64 -8.68
N TRP A 480 -5.32 -26.74 -9.63
CA TRP A 480 -4.51 -25.55 -9.38
C TRP A 480 -5.42 -24.36 -9.11
N VAL A 481 -5.31 -23.78 -7.92
CA VAL A 481 -6.14 -22.66 -7.47
C VAL A 481 -5.26 -21.41 -7.30
N THR A 482 -5.64 -20.33 -7.97
CA THR A 482 -5.06 -18.99 -7.77
C THR A 482 -6.05 -18.11 -7.01
N PRO A 483 -5.60 -17.21 -6.12
CA PRO A 483 -6.50 -16.34 -5.39
C PRO A 483 -7.31 -15.41 -6.31
N CYS A 484 -8.55 -15.11 -5.91
CA CYS A 484 -9.37 -14.09 -6.56
C CYS A 484 -8.74 -12.69 -6.38
N LEU A 485 -8.73 -11.87 -7.43
CA LEU A 485 -8.27 -10.48 -7.36
C LEU A 485 -9.45 -9.53 -7.22
N ALA A 486 -9.32 -8.46 -6.43
CA ALA A 486 -10.38 -7.45 -6.34
C ALA A 486 -10.58 -6.70 -7.66
N GLU A 487 -11.85 -6.47 -8.03
CA GLU A 487 -12.24 -5.73 -9.24
C GLU A 487 -11.65 -4.31 -9.31
N THR A 488 -11.31 -3.73 -8.16
CA THR A 488 -10.73 -2.38 -8.04
C THR A 488 -9.24 -2.31 -8.40
N ARG A 489 -8.57 -3.44 -8.69
CA ARG A 489 -7.12 -3.51 -8.92
C ARG A 489 -6.74 -4.24 -10.23
N PRO A 490 -7.17 -3.71 -11.41
CA PRO A 490 -7.06 -4.41 -12.70
C PRO A 490 -5.63 -4.67 -13.18
N PHE A 491 -4.62 -3.99 -12.63
CA PHE A 491 -3.22 -4.12 -13.07
C PHE A 491 -2.43 -5.20 -12.35
N LEU A 492 -3.02 -5.78 -11.31
CA LEU A 492 -2.37 -6.86 -10.58
C LEU A 492 -2.52 -8.18 -11.34
N ASP A 493 -3.48 -8.31 -12.25
CA ASP A 493 -3.70 -9.51 -13.04
C ASP A 493 -2.61 -9.72 -14.12
N GLY A 494 -1.71 -10.68 -13.88
CA GLY A 494 -0.55 -10.95 -14.72
C GLY A 494 -0.89 -11.65 -16.05
N THR A 495 -0.13 -11.36 -17.10
CA THR A 495 -0.34 -11.90 -18.45
C THR A 495 -0.37 -13.43 -18.49
N VAL A 496 0.53 -14.08 -17.73
CA VAL A 496 0.60 -15.56 -17.65
C VAL A 496 -0.57 -16.13 -16.84
N ARG A 497 -1.01 -15.43 -15.79
CA ARG A 497 -2.19 -15.83 -15.01
C ARG A 497 -3.44 -15.85 -15.87
N GLN A 498 -3.69 -14.78 -16.63
CA GLN A 498 -4.81 -14.69 -17.56
C GLN A 498 -4.81 -15.83 -18.58
N GLU A 499 -3.65 -16.12 -19.18
CA GLU A 499 -3.52 -17.23 -20.12
C GLU A 499 -3.89 -18.58 -19.48
N LEU A 500 -3.43 -18.83 -18.25
CA LEU A 500 -3.72 -20.09 -17.57
C LEU A 500 -5.18 -20.23 -17.13
N LEU A 501 -5.81 -19.12 -16.72
CA LEU A 501 -7.24 -19.08 -16.39
C LEU A 501 -8.10 -19.37 -17.62
N GLU A 502 -7.81 -18.71 -18.74
CA GLU A 502 -8.57 -18.91 -19.99
C GLU A 502 -8.41 -20.32 -20.56
N ARG A 503 -7.23 -20.95 -20.38
CA ARG A 503 -7.01 -22.35 -20.75
C ARG A 503 -7.62 -23.36 -19.76
N GLY A 504 -8.20 -22.90 -18.64
CA GLY A 504 -8.73 -23.77 -17.58
C GLY A 504 -7.66 -24.58 -16.86
N VAL A 505 -6.39 -24.16 -16.93
CA VAL A 505 -5.27 -24.86 -16.27
C VAL A 505 -5.21 -24.53 -14.79
N ILE A 506 -5.60 -23.31 -14.43
CA ILE A 506 -5.83 -22.86 -13.07
C ILE A 506 -7.24 -22.30 -12.95
N ARG A 507 -7.80 -22.29 -11.74
CA ARG A 507 -9.06 -21.61 -11.44
C ARG A 507 -8.87 -20.55 -10.38
N GLU A 508 -9.73 -19.53 -10.41
CA GLU A 508 -9.85 -18.63 -9.25
C GLU A 508 -10.56 -19.35 -8.11
N GLY A 509 -10.14 -19.06 -6.88
CA GLY A 509 -10.75 -19.61 -5.70
C GLY A 509 -10.20 -19.00 -4.42
N GLU A 510 -10.90 -19.25 -3.32
CA GLU A 510 -10.38 -18.95 -2.00
C GLU A 510 -9.18 -19.85 -1.73
N VAL A 511 -8.09 -19.24 -1.28
CA VAL A 511 -6.87 -19.92 -0.86
C VAL A 511 -6.66 -19.55 0.58
N THR A 512 -6.77 -20.51 1.48
CA THR A 512 -6.58 -20.31 2.92
C THR A 512 -5.16 -20.66 3.33
N ILE A 513 -4.83 -20.41 4.59
CA ILE A 513 -3.57 -20.87 5.14
C ILE A 513 -3.57 -22.36 5.40
N GLU A 514 -4.69 -22.92 5.83
CA GLU A 514 -4.81 -24.36 5.98
C GLU A 514 -4.48 -25.06 4.65
N ASP A 515 -4.90 -24.48 3.52
CA ASP A 515 -4.52 -24.94 2.18
C ASP A 515 -3.01 -24.84 1.95
N TRP A 516 -2.39 -23.72 2.33
CA TRP A 516 -0.94 -23.51 2.23
C TRP A 516 -0.14 -24.50 3.10
N GLU A 517 -0.55 -24.74 4.34
CA GLU A 517 0.11 -25.66 5.26
C GLU A 517 -0.07 -27.12 4.83
N ARG A 518 -1.25 -27.46 4.32
CA ARG A 518 -1.51 -28.77 3.71
C ARG A 518 -0.61 -29.00 2.49
N CYS A 519 -0.54 -28.02 1.58
CA CYS A 519 0.40 -28.05 0.46
C CYS A 519 1.85 -28.23 0.96
N ARG A 520 2.27 -27.47 1.99
CA ARG A 520 3.60 -27.59 2.60
C ARG A 520 3.87 -29.00 3.13
N GLU A 521 2.89 -29.66 3.75
CA GLU A 521 3.05 -31.02 4.24
C GLU A 521 3.13 -32.06 3.10
N GLU A 522 2.21 -31.98 2.12
CA GLU A 522 2.21 -32.84 0.92
C GLU A 522 3.50 -32.69 0.09
N SER A 523 4.14 -31.51 0.13
CA SER A 523 5.41 -31.26 -0.56
C SER A 523 6.60 -32.06 -0.01
N LYS A 524 6.52 -32.54 1.25
CA LYS A 524 7.56 -33.38 1.87
C LYS A 524 7.64 -34.76 1.22
N GLU A 525 6.60 -35.18 0.52
CA GLU A 525 6.56 -36.42 -0.27
C GLU A 525 7.19 -36.26 -1.66
N GLY A 526 7.72 -35.07 -1.98
CA GLY A 526 8.43 -34.77 -3.23
C GLY A 526 7.54 -34.23 -4.36
N GLU A 527 6.24 -34.13 -4.11
CA GLU A 527 5.25 -33.54 -5.01
C GLU A 527 5.31 -32.01 -5.00
N VAL A 528 5.03 -31.40 -6.15
CA VAL A 528 5.03 -29.93 -6.23
C VAL A 528 3.64 -29.36 -6.03
N VAL A 529 3.57 -28.37 -5.15
CA VAL A 529 2.32 -27.87 -4.57
C VAL A 529 2.12 -26.37 -4.75
N VAL A 530 3.13 -25.62 -5.21
CA VAL A 530 3.07 -24.18 -5.50
C VAL A 530 3.78 -23.86 -6.80
N VAL A 531 3.16 -23.03 -7.65
CA VAL A 531 3.76 -22.51 -8.88
C VAL A 531 3.66 -20.99 -8.92
N GLY A 532 4.77 -20.35 -9.26
CA GLY A 532 4.83 -18.93 -9.60
C GLY A 532 4.68 -18.69 -11.11
N PHE A 533 3.90 -17.70 -11.51
CA PHE A 533 3.61 -17.37 -12.91
C PHE A 533 4.71 -16.57 -13.63
N ASN A 534 5.83 -16.22 -12.97
CA ASN A 534 6.96 -15.56 -13.61
C ASN A 534 7.76 -16.52 -14.52
N GLY A 535 7.20 -16.85 -15.68
CA GLY A 535 7.75 -17.83 -16.63
C GLY A 535 7.61 -19.27 -16.17
N LEU A 536 6.51 -19.59 -15.47
CA LEU A 536 6.17 -20.87 -14.83
C LEU A 536 7.36 -21.54 -14.13
N ARG A 537 7.57 -21.15 -12.87
CA ARG A 537 8.66 -21.67 -12.05
C ARG A 537 8.13 -22.30 -10.77
N TRP A 538 8.79 -23.37 -10.36
CA TRP A 538 8.51 -24.03 -9.10
C TRP A 538 9.11 -23.27 -7.93
N VAL A 539 8.41 -23.34 -6.81
CA VAL A 539 8.83 -22.81 -5.52
C VAL A 539 8.74 -23.96 -4.53
N TRP A 540 9.89 -24.43 -4.00
CA TRP A 540 10.09 -25.10 -2.68
C TRP A 540 11.21 -26.18 -2.62
N ASN A 541 12.06 -26.10 -1.56
CA ASN A 541 12.56 -27.21 -0.72
C ASN A 541 13.00 -26.67 0.68
N ARG A 542 12.95 -27.51 1.72
CA ARG A 542 13.64 -27.32 3.01
C ARG A 542 15.15 -27.52 2.76
N ALA A 543 16.00 -26.57 3.17
CA ALA A 543 17.44 -26.76 3.08
C ALA A 543 17.85 -28.02 3.86
N HIS A 544 18.60 -28.91 3.21
CA HIS A 544 19.27 -30.02 3.89
C HIS A 544 20.32 -29.44 4.84
N SER A 545 20.28 -29.86 6.10
CA SER A 545 21.39 -29.66 7.03
C SER A 545 22.60 -30.46 6.54
N THR A 546 23.68 -29.79 6.14
CA THR A 546 24.98 -30.44 6.06
C THR A 546 25.59 -30.49 7.45
N ALA A 547 26.07 -31.67 7.80
CA ALA A 547 26.58 -32.04 9.10
C ALA A 547 27.70 -31.11 9.61
N GLU A 548 27.78 -31.06 10.94
CA GLU A 548 28.82 -30.45 11.79
C GLU A 548 28.65 -28.97 12.13
N GLY A 549 27.96 -28.76 13.27
CA GLY A 549 28.20 -27.63 14.17
C GLY A 549 27.12 -26.55 14.18
N THR A 550 26.10 -26.74 15.04
CA THR A 550 25.21 -25.72 15.65
C THR A 550 24.63 -24.67 14.69
N GLU A 551 23.33 -24.68 14.38
CA GLU A 551 22.28 -24.17 15.27
C GLU A 551 20.94 -24.88 15.11
N ASP A 552 20.32 -25.13 16.25
CA ASP A 552 18.98 -25.66 16.45
C ASP A 552 18.00 -24.48 16.52
N TRP A 553 17.09 -24.36 15.56
CA TRP A 553 15.89 -23.52 15.68
C TRP A 553 14.66 -24.32 15.30
N GLY A 554 14.49 -25.46 15.98
CA GLY A 554 13.22 -26.15 16.08
C GLY A 554 12.27 -25.41 17.02
N LEU A 555 11.09 -25.04 16.52
CA LEU A 555 9.94 -24.67 17.33
C LEU A 555 9.61 -25.85 18.27
N ARG A 556 10.06 -25.81 19.53
CA ARG A 556 9.59 -26.71 20.58
C ARG A 556 8.50 -26.00 21.38
N LEU A 557 7.26 -26.31 21.04
CA LEU A 557 6.11 -26.16 21.93
C LEU A 557 6.35 -26.99 23.20
N LYS A 558 6.52 -26.33 24.34
CA LYS A 558 6.26 -26.94 25.65
C LYS A 558 5.07 -26.20 26.28
N LYS A 559 4.10 -27.03 26.67
CA LYS A 559 2.75 -26.78 27.20
C LYS A 559 2.50 -25.44 27.86
#